data_AF-A0AAE3HC78-F1
#
_entry.id   AF-A0AAE3HC78-F1
#
_cell.length_a   1.000
_cell.length_b   1.000
_cell.length_c   1.000
_cell.angle_alpha   90.00
_cell.angle_beta   90.00
_cell.angle_gamma   90.00
#
_symmetry.space_group_name_H-M   'P 1'
#
loop_
_entity.id
_entity.type
_entity.pdbx_description
1 polymer ?
#
loop_
_entity_poly.entity_id
_entity_poly.type
_entity_poly.pdbx_seq_one_letter_code
_entity_poly.pdbx_strand_id
1 'polypeptide(L)'
;MSFDVIIDGANISHVTSTKIVAARIEHAIDGLSTFGLEAHAILPQYMYNGKNKNKNVTDVSVIDRLLSAKKISLVNVDDDNILISAAFDADSLILSNDSFSDHISKSWCTLELRDFIKDRRLSFCFVEDRFIIPLSDRCKINKYHIEKKGHILEQNTETKVVDIPNFKELVVKNPTCSSIPTEKLPEPVTKLLGIVSDSKKHRLSDVSSKLKKEAGFSINDIFGNTKRASLFLEIRGFEITVKNDQCYVTRSATA
;
A
#
# COMPACT_ATOMS: atom_id res chain seq x y z
N MET A 1 4.21 1.46 -19.59
CA MET A 1 3.65 2.17 -18.42
C MET A 1 3.27 1.08 -17.44
N SER A 2 3.84 1.10 -16.22
CA SER A 2 3.48 0.16 -15.16
C SER A 2 2.50 0.90 -14.24
N PHE A 3 1.30 0.36 -14.08
CA PHE A 3 0.33 0.85 -13.11
C PHE A 3 0.62 0.19 -11.75
N ASP A 4 0.18 0.80 -10.65
CA ASP A 4 0.26 0.17 -9.32
C ASP A 4 -0.90 -0.79 -9.09
N VAL A 5 -2.07 -0.47 -9.66
CA VAL A 5 -3.31 -1.22 -9.47
C VAL A 5 -4.01 -1.44 -10.81
N ILE A 6 -4.37 -2.69 -11.08
CA ILE A 6 -5.27 -3.06 -12.16
C ILE A 6 -6.67 -3.28 -11.57
N ILE A 7 -7.65 -2.51 -12.04
CA ILE A 7 -9.02 -2.54 -11.56
C ILE A 7 -9.86 -3.44 -12.46
N ASP A 8 -10.63 -4.32 -11.84
CA ASP A 8 -11.72 -5.06 -12.48
C ASP A 8 -12.92 -4.11 -12.69
N GLY A 9 -12.98 -3.55 -13.90
CA GLY A 9 -13.98 -2.56 -14.29
C GLY A 9 -15.41 -3.12 -14.29
N ALA A 10 -15.57 -4.41 -14.59
CA ALA A 10 -16.87 -5.05 -14.58
C ALA A 10 -17.36 -5.23 -13.14
N ASN A 11 -16.53 -5.81 -12.28
CA ASN A 11 -16.88 -6.05 -10.88
C ASN A 11 -17.20 -4.73 -10.15
N ILE A 12 -16.36 -3.70 -10.32
CA ILE A 12 -16.54 -2.42 -9.62
C ILE A 12 -17.78 -1.65 -10.05
N SER A 13 -18.14 -1.73 -11.33
CA SER A 13 -19.31 -1.05 -11.86
C SER A 13 -20.62 -1.76 -11.52
N HIS A 14 -20.58 -3.07 -11.22
CA HIS A 14 -21.73 -3.91 -10.89
C HIS A 14 -22.03 -4.08 -9.39
N VAL A 15 -21.13 -3.69 -8.49
CA VAL A 15 -21.33 -3.87 -7.04
C VAL A 15 -22.68 -3.29 -6.59
N THR A 16 -23.58 -4.11 -6.05
CA THR A 16 -24.93 -3.70 -5.58
C THR A 16 -25.90 -3.12 -6.62
N SER A 17 -25.64 -3.25 -7.93
CA SER A 17 -26.50 -2.70 -8.99
C SER A 17 -26.62 -3.66 -10.18
N THR A 18 -27.84 -3.81 -10.69
CA THR A 18 -28.09 -4.53 -11.96
C THR A 18 -27.64 -3.73 -13.18
N LYS A 19 -27.38 -2.43 -13.00
CA LYS A 19 -26.80 -1.53 -14.01
C LYS A 19 -25.32 -1.30 -13.75
N ILE A 20 -24.58 -1.06 -14.83
CA ILE A 20 -23.18 -0.65 -14.88
C ILE A 20 -23.10 0.82 -14.47
N VAL A 21 -22.59 1.07 -13.26
CA VAL A 21 -22.42 2.43 -12.73
C VAL A 21 -21.00 2.93 -13.04
N ALA A 22 -20.83 3.60 -14.18
CA ALA A 22 -19.52 4.03 -14.67
C ALA A 22 -18.77 4.95 -13.69
N ALA A 23 -19.48 5.82 -12.97
CA ALA A 23 -18.90 6.73 -11.98
C ALA A 23 -18.12 6.01 -10.87
N ARG A 24 -18.43 4.74 -10.57
CA ARG A 24 -17.71 3.97 -9.55
C ARG A 24 -16.30 3.61 -9.95
N ILE A 25 -16.04 3.44 -11.25
CA ILE A 25 -14.68 3.23 -11.77
C ILE A 25 -13.85 4.48 -11.46
N GLU A 26 -14.40 5.65 -11.74
CA GLU A 26 -13.75 6.94 -11.43
C GLU A 26 -13.52 7.12 -9.93
N HIS A 27 -14.54 6.90 -9.09
CA HIS A 27 -14.39 7.00 -7.64
C HIS A 27 -13.33 6.06 -7.07
N ALA A 28 -13.17 4.88 -7.67
CA ALA A 28 -12.13 3.94 -7.27
C ALA A 28 -10.72 4.39 -7.68
N ILE A 29 -10.57 4.93 -8.90
CA ILE A 29 -9.31 5.51 -9.37
C ILE A 29 -8.91 6.67 -8.45
N ASP A 30 -9.83 7.58 -8.18
CA ASP A 30 -9.59 8.74 -7.32
C ASP A 30 -9.31 8.29 -5.88
N GLY A 31 -10.06 7.32 -5.37
CA GLY A 31 -9.85 6.74 -4.05
C GLY A 31 -8.46 6.11 -3.90
N LEU A 32 -7.99 5.35 -4.89
CA LEU A 32 -6.65 4.78 -4.91
C LEU A 32 -5.55 5.85 -4.98
N SER A 33 -5.79 6.95 -5.69
CA SER A 33 -4.83 8.06 -5.74
C SER A 33 -4.57 8.69 -4.37
N THR A 34 -5.53 8.65 -3.44
CA THR A 34 -5.34 9.13 -2.06
C THR A 34 -4.32 8.29 -1.27
N PHE A 35 -4.05 7.06 -1.72
CA PHE A 35 -2.99 6.20 -1.20
C PHE A 35 -1.67 6.37 -1.97
N GLY A 36 -1.61 7.25 -2.98
CA GLY A 36 -0.44 7.43 -3.85
C GLY A 36 -0.27 6.31 -4.88
N LEU A 37 -1.35 5.61 -5.23
CA LEU A 37 -1.35 4.52 -6.21
C LEU A 37 -1.90 5.01 -7.55
N GLU A 38 -1.19 4.69 -8.63
CA GLU A 38 -1.70 4.87 -10.00
C GLU A 38 -2.52 3.65 -10.44
N ALA A 39 -3.79 3.88 -10.74
CA ALA A 39 -4.71 2.82 -11.13
C ALA A 39 -5.13 2.89 -12.60
N HIS A 40 -5.39 1.72 -13.16
CA HIS A 40 -5.93 1.54 -14.52
C HIS A 40 -7.00 0.45 -14.52
N ALA A 41 -8.18 0.71 -15.09
CA ALA A 41 -9.24 -0.30 -15.16
C ALA A 41 -9.27 -1.04 -16.49
N ILE A 42 -9.59 -2.33 -16.43
CA ILE A 42 -9.91 -3.15 -17.60
C ILE A 42 -11.41 -3.35 -17.62
N LEU A 43 -12.02 -3.07 -18.76
CA LEU A 43 -13.46 -3.20 -18.96
C LEU A 43 -13.74 -4.04 -20.22
N PRO A 44 -14.67 -5.00 -20.18
CA PRO A 44 -15.12 -5.68 -21.39
C PRO A 44 -15.68 -4.71 -22.42
N GLN A 45 -15.30 -4.90 -23.68
CA GLN A 45 -15.72 -4.06 -24.81
C GLN A 45 -17.25 -4.06 -24.96
N TYR A 46 -17.95 -5.16 -24.64
CA TYR A 46 -19.41 -5.22 -24.75
C TYR A 46 -20.13 -4.30 -23.73
N MET A 47 -19.46 -3.91 -22.65
CA MET A 47 -20.00 -2.95 -21.67
C MET A 47 -19.97 -1.52 -22.20
N TYR A 48 -19.14 -1.24 -23.21
CA TYR A 48 -19.07 0.05 -23.88
C TYR A 48 -19.33 -0.08 -25.39
N ASN A 49 -20.51 0.36 -25.80
CA ASN A 49 -20.84 0.49 -27.22
C ASN A 49 -20.92 1.97 -27.57
N GLY A 50 -19.79 2.58 -27.95
CA GLY A 50 -19.65 4.02 -28.20
C GLY A 50 -20.59 4.62 -29.26
N LYS A 51 -21.36 3.80 -30.01
CA LYS A 51 -22.39 4.26 -30.96
C LYS A 51 -23.83 4.01 -30.50
N ASN A 52 -24.06 3.01 -29.65
CA ASN A 52 -25.38 2.66 -29.12
C ASN A 52 -25.29 2.60 -27.61
N LYS A 53 -25.95 3.52 -26.90
CA LYS A 53 -26.03 3.46 -25.43
C LYS A 53 -26.42 2.03 -25.01
N ASN A 54 -25.48 1.31 -24.40
CA ASN A 54 -25.84 0.10 -23.69
C ASN A 54 -26.81 0.55 -22.60
N LYS A 55 -28.08 0.14 -22.70
CA LYS A 55 -29.16 0.60 -21.81
C LYS A 55 -28.86 0.30 -20.33
N ASN A 56 -27.90 -0.58 -20.08
CA ASN A 56 -27.48 -0.99 -18.75
C ASN A 56 -26.37 -0.12 -18.17
N VAL A 57 -25.79 0.83 -18.91
CA VAL A 57 -24.78 1.78 -18.41
C VAL A 57 -25.47 3.09 -17.99
N THR A 58 -25.24 3.53 -16.76
CA THR A 58 -25.88 4.74 -16.22
C THR A 58 -25.36 6.02 -16.87
N ASP A 59 -24.06 6.11 -17.15
CA ASP A 59 -23.42 7.28 -17.75
C ASP A 59 -22.24 6.88 -18.64
N VAL A 60 -22.46 6.91 -19.96
CA VAL A 60 -21.44 6.56 -20.96
C VAL A 60 -20.35 7.65 -21.07
N SER A 61 -20.69 8.91 -20.74
CA SER A 61 -19.75 10.03 -20.88
C SER A 61 -18.56 9.93 -19.92
N VAL A 62 -18.76 9.31 -18.75
CA VAL A 62 -17.69 8.97 -17.81
C VAL A 62 -16.70 7.99 -18.46
N ILE A 63 -17.20 6.97 -19.16
CA ILE A 63 -16.34 5.99 -19.86
C ILE A 63 -15.54 6.70 -20.97
N ASP A 64 -16.18 7.56 -21.76
CA ASP A 64 -15.51 8.35 -22.81
C ASP A 64 -14.36 9.22 -22.25
N ARG A 65 -14.62 9.88 -21.12
CA ARG A 65 -13.62 10.69 -20.41
C ARG A 65 -12.45 9.84 -19.92
N LEU A 66 -12.74 8.71 -19.27
CA LEU A 66 -11.70 7.81 -18.74
C LEU A 66 -10.86 7.16 -19.85
N LEU A 67 -11.47 6.82 -20.99
CA LEU A 67 -10.75 6.35 -22.19
C LEU A 67 -9.81 7.41 -22.73
N SER A 68 -10.30 8.64 -22.88
CA SER A 68 -9.51 9.77 -23.37
C SER A 68 -8.33 10.09 -22.44
N ALA A 69 -8.53 9.91 -21.14
CA ALA A 69 -7.49 10.07 -20.11
C ALA A 69 -6.56 8.85 -19.97
N LYS A 70 -6.75 7.78 -20.78
CA LYS A 70 -6.02 6.52 -20.69
C LYS A 70 -6.05 5.88 -19.29
N LYS A 71 -7.16 6.04 -18.58
CA LYS A 71 -7.39 5.45 -17.25
C LYS A 71 -8.11 4.10 -17.30
N ILE A 72 -8.69 3.78 -18.46
CA ILE A 72 -9.32 2.48 -18.71
C ILE A 72 -8.91 1.93 -20.07
N SER A 73 -8.90 0.61 -20.20
CA SER A 73 -8.74 -0.12 -21.46
C SER A 73 -9.95 -1.01 -21.70
N LEU A 74 -10.38 -1.08 -22.96
CA LEU A 74 -11.42 -2.01 -23.39
C LEU A 74 -10.78 -3.31 -23.91
N VAL A 75 -11.34 -4.45 -23.51
CA VAL A 75 -10.87 -5.78 -23.94
C VAL A 75 -12.00 -6.58 -24.56
N ASN A 76 -11.73 -7.30 -25.65
CA ASN A 76 -12.73 -8.08 -26.38
C ASN A 76 -12.56 -9.61 -26.20
N VAL A 77 -11.93 -9.98 -25.10
CA VAL A 77 -11.65 -11.35 -24.66
C VAL A 77 -12.04 -11.48 -23.20
N ASP A 78 -11.86 -12.67 -22.61
CA ASP A 78 -12.01 -12.93 -21.18
C ASP A 78 -11.20 -11.89 -20.38
N ASP A 79 -11.93 -10.98 -19.72
CA ASP A 79 -11.39 -9.81 -19.05
C ASP A 79 -10.63 -10.19 -17.78
N ASP A 80 -11.05 -11.23 -17.07
CA ASP A 80 -10.36 -11.76 -15.90
C ASP A 80 -8.96 -12.27 -16.27
N ASN A 81 -8.84 -13.04 -17.37
CA ASN A 81 -7.53 -13.56 -17.80
C ASN A 81 -6.56 -12.41 -18.16
N ILE A 82 -7.05 -11.40 -18.87
CA ILE A 82 -6.23 -10.25 -19.25
C ILE A 82 -5.86 -9.42 -18.02
N LEU A 83 -6.81 -9.24 -17.10
CA LEU A 83 -6.59 -8.50 -15.86
C LEU A 83 -5.56 -9.18 -14.97
N ILE A 84 -5.70 -10.49 -14.75
CA ILE A 84 -4.75 -11.28 -13.96
C ILE A 84 -3.37 -11.25 -14.61
N SER A 85 -3.28 -11.48 -15.93
CA SER A 85 -2.00 -11.47 -16.65
C SER A 85 -1.34 -10.10 -16.60
N ALA A 86 -2.10 -9.03 -16.87
CA ALA A 86 -1.57 -7.66 -16.84
C ALA A 86 -1.08 -7.27 -15.44
N ALA A 87 -1.79 -7.69 -14.39
CA ALA A 87 -1.36 -7.43 -13.02
C ALA A 87 -0.12 -8.24 -12.64
N PHE A 88 -0.07 -9.52 -13.03
CA PHE A 88 1.07 -10.40 -12.77
C PHE A 88 2.36 -9.90 -13.45
N ASP A 89 2.29 -9.62 -14.76
CA ASP A 89 3.42 -9.14 -15.55
C ASP A 89 3.98 -7.80 -15.06
N ALA A 90 3.11 -6.95 -14.51
CA ALA A 90 3.48 -5.63 -14.02
C ALA A 90 3.77 -5.59 -12.50
N ASP A 91 3.75 -6.74 -11.81
CA ASP A 91 3.72 -6.84 -10.34
C ASP A 91 2.84 -5.76 -9.71
N SER A 92 1.56 -5.81 -10.05
CA SER A 92 0.54 -4.84 -9.63
C SER A 92 -0.44 -5.45 -8.64
N LEU A 93 -1.13 -4.59 -7.89
CA LEU A 93 -2.29 -4.98 -7.11
C LEU A 93 -3.49 -5.21 -8.04
N ILE A 94 -4.40 -6.10 -7.62
CA ILE A 94 -5.67 -6.34 -8.30
C ILE A 94 -6.78 -5.76 -7.43
N LEU A 95 -7.63 -4.89 -7.97
CA LEU A 95 -8.83 -4.44 -7.27
C LEU A 95 -10.06 -5.19 -7.81
N SER A 96 -10.53 -6.19 -7.07
CA SER A 96 -11.76 -6.94 -7.36
C SER A 96 -12.32 -7.60 -6.10
N ASN A 97 -13.64 -7.70 -5.99
CA ASN A 97 -14.30 -8.55 -4.99
C ASN A 97 -14.43 -10.00 -5.45
N ASP A 98 -14.22 -10.29 -6.74
CA ASP A 98 -14.18 -11.66 -7.25
C ASP A 98 -12.92 -12.36 -6.73
N SER A 99 -13.05 -13.61 -6.27
CA SER A 99 -11.92 -14.42 -5.85
C SER A 99 -11.23 -15.13 -7.00
N PHE A 100 -11.77 -15.04 -8.22
CA PHE A 100 -11.28 -15.71 -9.43
C PHE A 100 -11.16 -17.22 -9.24
N SER A 101 -12.09 -17.81 -8.46
CA SER A 101 -11.99 -19.23 -8.05
C SER A 101 -12.02 -20.18 -9.24
N ASP A 102 -12.81 -19.86 -10.25
CA ASP A 102 -12.91 -20.60 -11.50
C ASP A 102 -11.60 -20.55 -12.29
N HIS A 103 -10.93 -19.39 -12.35
CA HIS A 103 -9.61 -19.25 -12.99
C HIS A 103 -8.49 -19.94 -12.22
N ILE A 104 -8.49 -19.82 -10.89
CA ILE A 104 -7.51 -20.47 -9.99
C ILE A 104 -7.58 -22.01 -10.08
N SER A 105 -8.75 -22.54 -10.44
CA SER A 105 -8.98 -23.98 -10.61
C SER A 105 -8.52 -24.53 -11.96
N LYS A 106 -8.20 -23.67 -12.94
CA LYS A 106 -7.80 -24.10 -14.29
C LYS A 106 -6.36 -24.64 -14.29
N SER A 107 -6.09 -25.57 -15.21
CA SER A 107 -4.80 -26.26 -15.32
C SER A 107 -3.62 -25.34 -15.67
N TRP A 108 -3.88 -24.19 -16.29
CA TRP A 108 -2.84 -23.21 -16.61
C TRP A 108 -2.48 -22.31 -15.40
N CYS A 109 -3.29 -22.28 -14.34
CA CYS A 109 -2.99 -21.49 -13.16
C CYS A 109 -1.93 -22.19 -12.31
N THR A 110 -0.71 -21.65 -12.33
CA THR A 110 0.37 -22.13 -11.48
C THR A 110 0.10 -21.82 -10.00
N LEU A 111 0.81 -22.52 -9.09
CA LEU A 111 0.75 -22.22 -7.66
C LEU A 111 1.21 -20.77 -7.37
N GLU A 112 2.25 -20.31 -8.08
CA GLU A 112 2.76 -18.95 -7.99
C GLU A 112 1.69 -17.91 -8.36
N LEU A 113 0.99 -18.12 -9.48
CA LEU A 113 -0.08 -17.19 -9.91
C LEU A 113 -1.25 -17.18 -8.91
N ARG A 114 -1.60 -18.35 -8.37
CA ARG A 114 -2.63 -18.48 -7.32
C ARG A 114 -2.26 -17.68 -6.07
N ASP A 115 -1.03 -17.84 -5.59
CA ASP A 115 -0.54 -17.13 -4.41
C ASP A 115 -0.45 -15.62 -4.67
N PHE A 116 0.00 -15.23 -5.87
CA PHE A 116 -0.03 -13.84 -6.33
C PHE A 116 -1.43 -13.25 -6.25
N ILE A 117 -2.45 -13.88 -6.85
CA ILE A 117 -3.83 -13.37 -6.84
C ILE A 117 -4.32 -13.20 -5.39
N LYS A 118 -4.07 -14.17 -4.52
CA LYS A 118 -4.49 -14.11 -3.11
C LYS A 118 -3.84 -12.95 -2.35
N ASP A 119 -2.55 -12.75 -2.56
CA ASP A 119 -1.75 -11.73 -1.86
C ASP A 119 -1.96 -10.32 -2.42
N ARG A 120 -2.18 -10.20 -3.73
CA ARG A 120 -2.28 -8.93 -4.46
C ARG A 120 -3.70 -8.43 -4.66
N ARG A 121 -4.72 -9.28 -4.46
CA ARG A 121 -6.13 -8.86 -4.54
C ARG A 121 -6.54 -8.02 -3.35
N LEU A 122 -7.02 -6.81 -3.63
CA LEU A 122 -7.71 -5.90 -2.74
C LEU A 122 -9.22 -6.05 -2.95
N SER A 123 -9.94 -6.22 -1.84
CA SER A 123 -11.39 -6.07 -1.82
C SER A 123 -11.78 -4.61 -1.58
N PHE A 124 -13.03 -4.29 -1.87
CA PHE A 124 -13.58 -2.95 -1.69
C PHE A 124 -15.07 -3.01 -1.36
N CYS A 125 -15.61 -1.91 -0.85
CA CYS A 125 -17.04 -1.69 -0.79
C CYS A 125 -17.40 -0.26 -1.19
N PHE A 126 -18.67 -0.08 -1.50
CA PHE A 126 -19.29 1.24 -1.64
C PHE A 126 -20.28 1.42 -0.49
N VAL A 127 -20.13 2.53 0.23
CA VAL A 127 -21.17 3.03 1.14
C VAL A 127 -21.71 4.28 0.47
N GLU A 128 -22.92 4.17 -0.06
CA GLU A 128 -23.47 5.13 -1.02
C GLU A 128 -22.52 5.26 -2.23
N ASP A 129 -21.99 6.45 -2.49
CA ASP A 129 -21.04 6.72 -3.58
C ASP A 129 -19.58 6.73 -3.12
N ARG A 130 -19.31 6.44 -1.84
CA ARG A 130 -17.95 6.47 -1.29
C ARG A 130 -17.27 5.12 -1.48
N PHE A 131 -16.16 5.14 -2.21
CA PHE A 131 -15.27 3.99 -2.34
C PHE A 131 -14.45 3.77 -1.07
N ILE A 132 -14.45 2.54 -0.56
CA ILE A 132 -13.75 2.18 0.68
C ILE A 132 -12.96 0.89 0.48
N ILE A 133 -11.67 0.93 0.84
CA ILE A 133 -10.83 -0.26 0.98
C ILE A 133 -10.82 -0.69 2.45
N PRO A 134 -11.20 -1.95 2.76
CA PRO A 134 -11.16 -2.50 4.11
C PRO A 134 -9.78 -2.37 4.75
N LEU A 135 -9.74 -2.15 6.07
CA LEU A 135 -8.49 -2.00 6.81
C LEU A 135 -7.54 -3.20 6.63
N SER A 136 -8.09 -4.42 6.51
CA SER A 136 -7.32 -5.65 6.25
C SER A 136 -6.51 -5.59 4.96
N ASP A 137 -7.05 -4.95 3.92
CA ASP A 137 -6.42 -4.85 2.60
C ASP A 137 -5.49 -3.63 2.49
N ARG A 138 -5.64 -2.63 3.36
CA ARG A 138 -4.65 -1.53 3.47
C ARG A 138 -3.27 -2.06 3.91
N CYS A 139 -3.22 -3.16 4.66
CA CYS A 139 -1.96 -3.85 4.96
C CYS A 139 -1.28 -4.38 3.69
N LYS A 140 -2.06 -4.83 2.69
CA LYS A 140 -1.54 -5.29 1.40
C LYS A 140 -1.00 -4.13 0.57
N ILE A 141 -1.66 -2.97 0.60
CA ILE A 141 -1.16 -1.73 -0.02
C ILE A 141 0.17 -1.31 0.61
N ASN A 142 0.29 -1.39 1.93
CA ASN A 142 1.54 -1.09 2.60
C ASN A 142 2.64 -2.11 2.26
N LYS A 143 2.32 -3.42 2.22
CA LYS A 143 3.23 -4.48 1.77
C LYS A 143 3.69 -4.20 0.33
N TYR A 144 2.77 -3.86 -0.56
CA TYR A 144 3.04 -3.48 -1.94
C TYR A 144 3.98 -2.28 -2.05
N HIS A 145 3.72 -1.18 -1.33
CA HIS A 145 4.62 -0.04 -1.32
C HIS A 145 6.02 -0.41 -0.81
N ILE A 146 6.09 -1.26 0.22
CA ILE A 146 7.37 -1.74 0.75
C ILE A 146 8.09 -2.61 -0.28
N GLU A 147 7.39 -3.45 -1.03
CA GLU A 147 8.00 -4.30 -2.06
C GLU A 147 8.39 -3.51 -3.30
N LYS A 148 7.52 -2.65 -3.83
CA LYS A 148 7.80 -1.83 -5.03
C LYS A 148 8.87 -0.76 -4.76
N LYS A 149 8.86 -0.13 -3.58
CA LYS A 149 9.94 0.82 -3.16
C LYS A 149 11.14 0.10 -2.54
N GLY A 150 10.98 -1.12 -2.04
CA GLY A 150 12.04 -1.96 -1.47
C GLY A 150 12.77 -2.81 -2.50
N HIS A 151 12.23 -3.04 -3.70
CA HIS A 151 12.98 -3.59 -4.82
C HIS A 151 14.06 -2.64 -5.35
N ILE A 152 14.09 -1.38 -4.88
CA ILE A 152 15.22 -0.46 -5.05
C ILE A 152 16.29 -0.67 -3.96
N LEU A 153 15.95 -1.31 -2.83
CA LEU A 153 16.79 -1.47 -1.64
C LEU A 153 16.57 -2.84 -0.98
N GLU A 154 17.18 -3.83 -1.63
CA GLU A 154 17.71 -5.07 -1.05
C GLU A 154 16.75 -6.17 -0.56
N GLN A 155 17.12 -7.36 -1.01
CA GLN A 155 16.84 -8.67 -0.45
C GLN A 155 17.05 -8.72 1.07
N ASN A 156 16.26 -9.60 1.70
CA ASN A 156 16.57 -10.36 2.92
C ASN A 156 15.92 -9.97 4.26
N THR A 157 15.19 -10.99 4.73
CA THR A 157 15.11 -11.63 6.05
C THR A 157 14.16 -11.11 7.14
N GLU A 158 13.22 -12.01 7.46
CA GLU A 158 12.25 -11.98 8.54
C GLU A 158 12.89 -12.01 9.94
N THR A 159 12.21 -11.41 10.92
CA THR A 159 12.47 -11.64 12.35
C THR A 159 11.16 -11.62 13.15
N LYS A 160 11.04 -12.57 14.08
CA LYS A 160 9.91 -12.71 15.02
C LYS A 160 9.82 -11.49 15.94
N VAL A 161 8.62 -10.91 16.02
CA VAL A 161 8.30 -9.71 16.80
C VAL A 161 7.95 -10.09 18.24
N VAL A 162 8.58 -9.44 19.20
CA VAL A 162 8.08 -9.35 20.58
C VAL A 162 7.01 -8.26 20.61
N ASP A 163 5.80 -8.62 21.04
CA ASP A 163 4.67 -7.71 21.06
C ASP A 163 4.83 -6.72 22.22
N ILE A 164 5.03 -5.44 21.91
CA ILE A 164 4.93 -4.35 22.89
C ILE A 164 3.53 -3.73 22.72
N PRO A 165 2.59 -3.97 23.64
CA PRO A 165 1.23 -3.47 23.51
C PRO A 165 1.22 -1.94 23.34
N ASN A 166 0.39 -1.45 22.42
CA ASN A 166 0.05 -0.04 22.17
C ASN A 166 1.03 0.82 21.35
N PHE A 167 2.27 0.40 21.04
CA PHE A 167 3.20 1.29 20.32
C PHE A 167 2.97 1.33 18.79
N LYS A 168 2.62 0.20 18.18
CA LYS A 168 2.26 0.13 16.75
C LYS A 168 1.04 0.99 16.41
N GLU A 169 0.05 1.05 17.29
CA GLU A 169 -1.14 1.88 17.06
C GLU A 169 -0.83 3.37 17.15
N LEU A 170 0.08 3.77 18.04
CA LEU A 170 0.50 5.15 18.27
C LEU A 170 1.25 5.76 17.07
N VAL A 171 2.10 4.96 16.41
CA VAL A 171 2.90 5.40 15.24
C VAL A 171 2.06 5.42 13.95
N VAL A 172 1.07 4.54 13.82
CA VAL A 172 0.27 4.38 12.60
C VAL A 172 -0.98 5.29 12.56
N LYS A 173 -1.53 5.68 13.73
CA LYS A 173 -2.79 6.46 13.78
C LYS A 173 -2.63 7.98 13.97
N ASN A 174 -1.44 8.50 14.29
CA ASN A 174 -1.29 9.92 14.66
C ASN A 174 -0.25 10.69 13.84
N PRO A 175 -0.65 11.65 12.98
CA PRO A 175 0.26 12.65 12.40
C PRO A 175 0.82 13.65 13.44
N THR A 176 0.41 13.53 14.71
CA THR A 176 0.78 14.40 15.83
C THR A 176 1.79 13.78 16.81
N CYS A 177 2.48 12.69 16.44
CA CYS A 177 3.48 12.04 17.32
C CYS A 177 4.65 12.97 17.72
N SER A 178 4.83 14.08 17.00
CA SER A 178 5.71 15.21 17.37
C SER A 178 5.28 15.94 18.65
N SER A 179 3.99 15.96 18.99
CA SER A 179 3.41 16.70 20.12
C SER A 179 3.36 15.94 21.45
N ILE A 180 3.63 14.63 21.43
CA ILE A 180 3.65 13.82 22.66
C ILE A 180 4.91 14.19 23.46
N PRO A 181 4.79 14.66 24.71
CA PRO A 181 5.95 14.91 25.57
C PRO A 181 6.77 13.64 25.73
N THR A 182 8.10 13.74 25.65
CA THR A 182 9.01 12.59 25.75
C THR A 182 8.78 11.76 27.02
N GLU A 183 8.36 12.41 28.10
CA GLU A 183 8.04 11.80 29.40
C GLU A 183 6.82 10.85 29.38
N LYS A 184 5.96 10.96 28.36
CA LYS A 184 4.78 10.09 28.18
C LYS A 184 5.04 8.91 27.23
N LEU A 185 6.25 8.81 26.68
CA LEU A 185 6.63 7.71 25.80
C LEU A 185 7.06 6.47 26.61
N PRO A 186 6.88 5.25 26.06
CA PRO A 186 7.41 4.05 26.68
C PRO A 186 8.92 4.17 26.94
N GLU A 187 9.39 3.65 28.08
CA GLU A 187 10.80 3.70 28.48
C GLU A 187 11.78 3.33 27.35
N PRO A 188 11.51 2.31 26.50
CA PRO A 188 12.41 1.99 25.40
C PRO A 188 12.63 3.11 24.39
N VAL A 189 11.59 3.88 24.14
CA VAL A 189 11.59 5.01 23.20
C VAL A 189 12.28 6.21 23.84
N THR A 190 12.03 6.44 25.13
CA THR A 190 12.68 7.50 25.91
C THR A 190 14.19 7.30 25.97
N LYS A 191 14.68 6.06 26.16
CA LYS A 191 16.11 5.75 26.13
C LYS A 191 16.73 5.88 24.74
N LEU A 192 16.01 5.47 23.69
CA LEU A 192 16.44 5.71 22.31
C LEU A 192 16.65 7.21 22.08
N LEU A 193 15.64 8.04 22.41
CA LEU A 193 15.69 9.49 22.25
C LEU A 193 16.86 10.10 23.04
N GLY A 194 17.12 9.63 24.26
CA GLY A 194 18.29 10.04 25.04
C GLY A 194 19.61 9.78 24.33
N ILE A 195 19.80 8.60 23.74
CA ILE A 195 21.04 8.23 23.05
C ILE A 195 21.28 9.08 21.80
N VAL A 196 20.23 9.40 21.04
CA VAL A 196 20.35 10.17 19.78
C VAL A 196 20.33 11.69 19.98
N SER A 197 19.96 12.17 21.18
CA SER A 197 19.90 13.59 21.50
C SER A 197 21.27 14.22 21.77
N ASP A 198 22.29 13.40 22.05
CA ASP A 198 23.68 13.83 22.06
C ASP A 198 24.04 14.27 20.62
N SER A 199 24.56 15.49 20.48
CA SER A 199 24.75 16.24 19.22
C SER A 199 25.78 15.66 18.24
N LYS A 200 26.03 14.35 18.29
CA LYS A 200 26.92 13.63 17.40
C LYS A 200 26.10 12.87 16.36
N LYS A 201 26.62 12.79 15.14
CA LYS A 201 26.08 11.90 14.12
C LYS A 201 26.26 10.46 14.58
N HIS A 202 25.15 9.73 14.73
CA HIS A 202 25.18 8.34 15.15
C HIS A 202 24.72 7.43 14.01
N ARG A 203 25.44 6.33 13.78
CA ARG A 203 24.91 5.25 12.95
C ARG A 203 23.83 4.50 13.73
N LEU A 204 22.67 4.24 13.13
CA LEU A 204 21.55 3.61 13.84
C LEU A 204 21.87 2.19 14.33
N SER A 205 22.78 1.46 13.68
CA SER A 205 23.27 0.16 14.19
C SER A 205 24.02 0.30 15.52
N ASP A 206 24.74 1.39 15.70
CA ASP A 206 25.55 1.65 16.88
C ASP A 206 24.67 2.13 18.03
N VAL A 207 23.65 2.93 17.70
CA VAL A 207 22.55 3.28 18.62
C VAL A 207 21.82 2.01 19.07
N SER A 208 21.48 1.11 18.15
CA SER A 208 20.83 -0.17 18.47
C SER A 208 21.69 -1.05 19.39
N SER A 209 23.00 -1.12 19.10
CA SER A 209 23.96 -1.86 19.92
C SER A 209 24.10 -1.26 21.33
N LYS A 210 24.16 0.07 21.42
CA LYS A 210 24.22 0.80 22.69
C LYS A 210 22.94 0.62 23.51
N LEU A 211 21.78 0.73 22.87
CA LEU A 211 20.47 0.52 23.49
C LEU A 211 20.33 -0.90 24.05
N LYS A 212 20.77 -1.90 23.28
CA LYS A 212 20.76 -3.30 23.73
C LYS A 212 21.68 -3.52 24.92
N LYS A 213 22.84 -2.87 24.95
CA LYS A 213 23.80 -2.95 26.05
C LYS A 213 23.31 -2.23 27.32
N GLU A 214 22.73 -1.05 27.18
CA GLU A 214 22.38 -0.17 28.31
C GLU A 214 20.98 -0.44 28.86
N ALA A 215 20.08 -1.00 28.04
CA ALA A 215 18.67 -1.13 28.39
C ALA A 215 18.06 -2.48 28.07
N GLY A 216 18.79 -3.39 27.42
CA GLY A 216 18.36 -4.76 27.16
C GLY A 216 17.46 -4.94 25.93
N PHE A 217 17.21 -3.89 25.15
CA PHE A 217 16.38 -3.93 23.94
C PHE A 217 17.06 -3.21 22.78
N SER A 218 16.82 -3.70 21.56
CA SER A 218 17.33 -3.16 20.30
C SER A 218 16.29 -2.28 19.60
N ILE A 219 16.72 -1.54 18.58
CA ILE A 219 15.81 -0.78 17.72
C ILE A 219 14.76 -1.70 17.08
N ASN A 220 15.15 -2.93 16.70
CA ASN A 220 14.22 -3.90 16.11
C ASN A 220 13.21 -4.41 17.13
N ASP A 221 13.58 -4.52 18.41
CA ASP A 221 12.64 -4.91 19.46
C ASP A 221 11.55 -3.84 19.68
N ILE A 222 11.88 -2.56 19.47
CA ILE A 222 10.94 -1.44 19.65
C ILE A 222 10.11 -1.18 18.38
N PHE A 223 10.76 -1.13 17.22
CA PHE A 223 10.15 -0.66 15.97
C PHE A 223 9.92 -1.78 14.94
N GLY A 224 10.43 -2.98 15.19
CA GLY A 224 10.43 -4.11 14.25
C GLY A 224 11.50 -4.01 13.16
N ASN A 225 11.89 -2.79 12.75
CA ASN A 225 13.01 -2.57 11.83
C ASN A 225 13.57 -1.15 11.94
N THR A 226 14.77 -0.96 11.38
CA THR A 226 15.46 0.33 11.33
C THR A 226 14.71 1.40 10.53
N LYS A 227 13.95 1.04 9.48
CA LYS A 227 13.20 1.99 8.64
C LYS A 227 12.10 2.72 9.44
N ARG A 228 11.36 1.98 10.28
CA ARG A 228 10.33 2.54 11.18
C ARG A 228 10.93 3.41 12.27
N ALA A 229 12.11 3.04 12.77
CA ALA A 229 12.83 3.86 13.74
C ALA A 229 13.31 5.17 13.11
N SER A 230 13.85 5.14 11.88
CA SER A 230 14.22 6.35 11.13
C SER A 230 13.01 7.27 10.93
N LEU A 231 11.88 6.74 10.48
CA LEU A 231 10.65 7.52 10.29
C LEU A 231 10.15 8.15 11.60
N PHE A 232 10.19 7.40 12.70
CA PHE A 232 9.83 7.93 14.02
C PHE A 232 10.78 9.08 14.42
N LEU A 233 12.08 8.92 14.21
CA LEU A 233 13.08 9.94 14.53
C LEU A 233 12.93 11.20 13.66
N GLU A 234 12.61 11.07 12.37
CA GLU A 234 12.28 12.21 11.49
C GLU A 234 11.06 12.99 12.00
N ILE A 235 9.99 12.28 12.40
CA ILE A 235 8.79 12.89 12.99
C ILE A 235 9.13 13.65 14.30
N ARG A 236 10.18 13.23 15.01
CA ARG A 236 10.70 13.88 16.22
C ARG A 236 11.72 14.99 15.94
N GLY A 237 11.93 15.35 14.68
CA GLY A 237 12.82 16.45 14.30
C GLY A 237 14.30 16.08 14.20
N PHE A 238 14.63 14.79 14.13
CA PHE A 238 15.98 14.33 13.80
C PHE A 238 16.15 14.23 12.28
N GLU A 239 17.34 14.54 11.81
CA GLU A 239 17.71 14.36 10.41
C GLU A 239 18.26 12.94 10.21
N ILE A 240 17.77 12.26 9.18
CA ILE A 240 18.26 10.94 8.78
C ILE A 240 19.03 11.06 7.47
N THR A 241 20.27 10.57 7.46
CA THR A 241 21.08 10.46 6.24
C THR A 241 21.45 9.02 5.98
N VAL A 242 21.33 8.58 4.72
CA VAL A 242 21.77 7.26 4.27
C VAL A 242 23.08 7.40 3.52
N LYS A 243 24.11 6.66 3.92
CA LYS A 243 25.42 6.63 3.23
C LYS A 243 25.98 5.22 3.26
N ASN A 244 26.36 4.67 2.11
CA ASN A 244 26.92 3.32 1.97
C ASN A 244 26.03 2.27 2.66
N ASP A 245 24.72 2.31 2.39
CA ASP A 245 23.71 1.40 2.94
C ASP A 245 23.58 1.44 4.48
N GLN A 246 24.05 2.52 5.09
CA GLN A 246 23.96 2.74 6.53
C GLN A 246 23.13 3.98 6.84
N CYS A 247 22.18 3.84 7.76
CA CYS A 247 21.37 4.94 8.25
C CYS A 247 22.10 5.64 9.40
N TYR A 248 22.17 6.96 9.30
CA TYR A 248 22.72 7.85 10.31
C TYR A 248 21.63 8.81 10.80
N VAL A 249 21.65 9.09 12.09
CA VAL A 249 20.78 10.07 12.74
C VAL A 249 21.63 11.23 13.27
N THR A 250 21.18 12.45 12.99
CA THR A 250 21.71 13.69 13.54
C THR A 250 20.58 14.51 14.14
N ARG A 251 20.85 15.21 15.23
CA ARG A 251 19.90 16.20 15.74
C ARG A 251 19.84 17.35 14.75
N SER A 252 18.65 17.67 14.23
CA SER A 252 18.49 18.79 13.31
C SER A 252 18.88 20.09 14.04
N ALA A 253 19.66 20.96 13.37
CA ALA A 253 20.05 22.26 13.92
C ALA A 253 18.88 23.25 14.02
N THR A 254 17.69 22.88 13.52
CA THR A 254 16.51 23.74 13.40
C THR A 254 15.36 23.37 14.35
N ALA A 255 15.59 22.54 15.37
CA ALA A 255 14.61 22.16 16.39
C ALA A 255 14.96 22.70 17.79
#